data_AF-A0A0F3INJ4-F1
#
_entry.id   AF-A0A0F3INJ4-F1
#
_cell.length_a   1.000
_cell.length_b   1.000
_cell.length_c   1.000
_cell.angle_alpha   90.00
_cell.angle_beta   90.00
_cell.angle_gamma   90.00
#
_symmetry.space_group_name_H-M   'P 1'
#
loop_
_entity.id
_entity.type
_entity.pdbx_description
1 polymer ?
#
loop_
_entity_poly.entity_id
_entity_poly.type
_entity_poly.pdbx_seq_one_letter_code
_entity_poly.pdbx_strand_id
1 'polypeptide(L)' 'MPFARATPEQISLAPEGNRVVVQPGNSLWRIARRAYGGGVQYTVIFRANAEQIRDPDLIYPGQVFSLPPAKPAGKQP' A
#
# COMPACT_ATOMS: atom_id res chain seq x y z
N MET A 1 -18.69 15.82 -5.57
CA MET A 1 -17.68 15.22 -6.45
C MET A 1 -17.35 13.81 -5.96
N PRO A 2 -17.65 12.71 -6.67
CA PRO A 2 -17.29 11.37 -6.21
C PRO A 2 -15.90 11.00 -6.71
N PHE A 3 -14.97 10.79 -5.76
CA PHE A 3 -13.71 10.12 -6.07
C PHE A 3 -14.03 8.66 -6.39
N ALA A 4 -13.64 8.19 -7.57
CA ALA A 4 -13.78 6.80 -7.98
C ALA A 4 -13.21 5.89 -6.87
N ARG A 5 -14.09 5.14 -6.21
CA ARG A 5 -13.71 4.03 -5.34
C ARG A 5 -13.10 2.98 -6.26
N ALA A 6 -11.77 2.89 -6.31
CA ALA A 6 -11.15 1.65 -6.76
C ALA A 6 -11.74 0.55 -5.86
N THR A 7 -12.54 -0.31 -6.46
CA THR A 7 -13.23 -1.39 -5.78
C THR A 7 -12.18 -2.29 -5.12
N PRO A 8 -12.37 -2.68 -3.85
CA PRO A 8 -11.43 -3.56 -3.15
C PRO A 8 -11.28 -4.95 -3.81
N GLU A 9 -12.06 -5.27 -4.85
CA GLU A 9 -12.07 -6.58 -5.52
C GLU A 9 -10.86 -6.88 -6.43
N GLN A 10 -10.00 -5.92 -6.77
CA GLN A 10 -8.80 -6.22 -7.57
C GLN A 10 -7.57 -6.60 -6.74
N ILE A 11 -7.70 -6.68 -5.41
CA ILE A 11 -6.64 -7.14 -4.52
C ILE A 11 -6.70 -8.67 -4.48
N SER A 12 -6.20 -9.30 -5.54
CA SER A 12 -6.22 -10.75 -5.72
C SER A 12 -5.43 -11.43 -4.59
N LEU A 13 -6.13 -12.27 -3.82
CA LEU A 13 -5.60 -13.08 -2.72
C LEU A 13 -4.69 -14.19 -3.26
N ALA A 14 -3.53 -13.82 -3.77
CA ALA A 14 -2.43 -14.75 -4.03
C ALA A 14 -1.29 -14.48 -3.02
N PRO A 15 -0.60 -15.52 -2.52
CA PRO A 15 0.50 -15.35 -1.58
C PRO A 15 1.73 -14.61 -2.17
N GLU A 16 1.69 -14.24 -3.46
CA GLU A 16 2.91 -13.89 -4.23
C GLU A 16 2.86 -12.58 -5.01
N GLY A 17 1.96 -11.63 -4.72
CA GLY A 17 2.11 -10.33 -5.38
C GLY A 17 0.93 -9.40 -5.32
N ASN A 18 0.62 -8.93 -4.13
CA ASN A 18 -0.31 -7.83 -3.96
C ASN A 18 0.40 -6.52 -4.36
N ARG A 19 0.60 -6.27 -5.66
CA ARG A 19 1.25 -5.04 -6.16
C ARG A 19 0.20 -3.96 -6.41
N VAL A 20 0.55 -2.70 -6.16
CA VAL A 20 -0.30 -1.55 -6.42
C VAL A 20 0.42 -0.53 -7.29
N VAL A 21 -0.30 0.04 -8.26
CA VAL A 21 0.18 1.17 -9.03
C VAL A 21 -0.23 2.46 -8.34
N VAL A 22 0.72 3.34 -8.07
CA VAL A 22 0.46 4.66 -7.52
C VAL A 22 -0.34 5.46 -8.55
N GLN A 23 -1.46 6.01 -8.09
CA GLN A 23 -2.33 6.86 -8.89
C GLN A 23 -2.14 8.33 -8.47
N PRO A 24 -2.41 9.30 -9.35
CA PRO A 24 -2.39 10.71 -8.97
C PRO A 24 -3.24 10.98 -7.71
N GLY A 25 -2.63 11.64 -6.72
CA GLY A 25 -3.29 11.95 -5.44
C GLY A 25 -3.36 10.79 -4.43
N ASN A 26 -2.71 9.65 -4.69
CA ASN A 26 -2.48 8.63 -3.67
C ASN A 26 -1.23 8.93 -2.83
N SER A 27 -1.29 8.54 -1.57
CA SER A 27 -0.17 8.51 -0.63
C SER A 27 0.01 7.07 -0.11
N LEU A 28 1.20 6.75 0.42
CA LEU A 28 1.45 5.44 1.04
C LEU A 28 0.42 5.13 2.14
N TRP A 29 -0.01 6.15 2.89
CA TRP A 29 -1.05 6.02 3.91
C TRP A 29 -2.40 5.59 3.34
N ARG A 30 -2.84 6.20 2.22
CA ARG A 30 -4.11 5.82 1.56
C ARG A 30 -4.03 4.42 0.98
N ILE A 31 -2.89 4.05 0.41
CA ILE A 31 -2.64 2.72 -0.13
C ILE A 31 -2.69 1.69 1.00
N ALA A 32 -1.98 1.92 2.11
CA ALA A 32 -1.98 1.03 3.27
C ALA A 32 -3.36 0.88 3.90
N ARG A 33 -4.11 1.98 4.04
CA ARG A 33 -5.47 1.93 4.57
C ARG A 33 -6.40 1.08 3.70
N ARG A 34 -6.20 1.07 2.38
CA ARG A 34 -6.98 0.24 1.46
C ARG A 34 -6.50 -1.22 1.45
N ALA A 35 -5.19 -1.44 1.47
CA ALA A 35 -4.59 -2.77 1.38
C ALA A 35 -4.68 -3.58 2.69
N TYR A 36 -4.52 -2.91 3.83
CA TYR A 36 -4.40 -3.55 5.14
C TYR A 36 -5.47 -3.11 6.14
N GLY A 37 -6.34 -2.16 5.77
CA GLY A 37 -7.34 -1.58 6.67
C GLY A 37 -6.78 -0.50 7.61
N GLY A 38 -5.46 -0.41 7.80
CA GLY A 38 -4.80 0.56 8.65
C GLY A 38 -3.82 1.46 7.88
N GLY A 39 -4.07 2.77 7.85
CA GLY A 39 -3.16 3.71 7.20
C GLY A 39 -1.77 3.76 7.84
N VAL A 40 -1.66 3.43 9.13
CA VAL A 40 -0.38 3.31 9.87
C VAL A 40 0.54 2.20 9.34
N GLN A 41 -0.01 1.24 8.60
CA GLN A 41 0.76 0.14 8.00
C GLN A 41 1.47 0.55 6.71
N TYR A 42 1.49 1.84 6.37
CA TYR A 42 2.30 2.38 5.28
C TYR A 42 3.79 2.07 5.44
N THR A 43 4.27 1.96 6.69
CA THR A 43 5.65 1.56 7.01
C THR A 43 5.99 0.17 6.48
N VAL A 44 5.01 -0.74 6.40
CA VAL A 44 5.20 -2.08 5.82
C VAL A 44 5.45 -1.96 4.31
N ILE A 45 4.67 -1.12 3.62
CA ILE A 45 4.86 -0.83 2.19
C ILE A 45 6.22 -0.17 1.96
N PHE A 46 6.54 0.85 2.76
CA PHE A 46 7.79 1.59 2.67
C PHE A 46 8.99 0.65 2.81
N ARG A 47 9.03 -0.18 3.85
CA ARG A 47 10.13 -1.12 4.09
C ARG A 47 10.26 -2.16 2.98
N ALA A 48 9.14 -2.65 2.45
CA ALA A 48 9.15 -3.64 1.37
C ALA A 48 9.61 -3.09 0.02
N ASN A 49 9.53 -1.76 -0.15
CA ASN A 49 9.92 -1.08 -1.39
C ASN A 49 11.01 -0.03 -1.11
N ALA A 50 11.80 -0.18 -0.05
CA ALA A 50 12.79 0.83 0.36
C ALA A 50 13.87 1.06 -0.71
N GLU A 51 14.12 0.05 -1.57
CA GLU A 51 15.00 0.19 -2.74
C GLU A 51 14.41 1.11 -3.82
N GLN A 52 13.08 1.23 -3.89
CA GLN A 52 12.35 2.05 -4.88
C GLN A 52 11.88 3.39 -4.29
N ILE A 53 11.61 3.45 -3.00
CA ILE A 53 11.09 4.61 -2.28
C ILE A 53 12.23 5.23 -1.48
N ARG A 54 12.87 6.24 -2.06
CA ARG A 54 13.92 7.02 -1.38
C ARG A 54 13.34 7.91 -0.29
N ASP A 55 12.15 8.44 -0.54
CA ASP A 55 11.43 9.31 0.38
C ASP A 55 9.94 8.89 0.37
N PRO A 56 9.37 8.54 1.53
CA PRO A 56 7.97 8.10 1.63
C PRO A 56 6.95 9.18 1.24
N ASP A 57 7.33 10.46 1.30
CA ASP A 57 6.48 11.58 0.90
C ASP A 57 6.60 11.89 -0.60
N LEU A 58 7.66 11.39 -1.27
CA LEU A 58 7.90 11.56 -2.71
C LEU A 58 7.60 10.28 -3.50
N ILE A 59 6.32 9.94 -3.57
CA ILE A 59 5.83 8.89 -4.48
C ILE A 59 5.15 9.51 -5.70
N TYR A 60 5.36 8.89 -6.87
CA TYR A 60 4.91 9.39 -8.15
C TYR A 60 3.90 8.45 -8.81
N PRO A 61 2.90 9.00 -9.54
CA PRO A 61 1.99 8.20 -10.35
C PRO A 61 2.73 7.29 -11.32
N GLY A 62 2.26 6.05 -11.46
CA GLY A 62 2.86 5.02 -12.31
C GLY A 62 3.92 4.16 -11.61
N GLN A 63 4.39 4.53 -10.42
CA GLN A 63 5.23 3.63 -9.62
C GLN A 63 4.45 2.40 -9.17
N VAL A 64 5.10 1.24 -9.17
CA VAL A 64 4.51 -0.02 -8.72
C VAL A 64 5.15 -0.42 -7.40
N PHE A 65 4.34 -0.58 -6.36
CA PHE A 65 4.79 -1.01 -5.05
C PHE A 65 4.26 -2.39 -4.71
N SER A 66 5.14 -3.21 -4.14
CA SER A 66 4.79 -4.49 -3.54
C SER A 66 4.14 -4.27 -2.18
N LEU A 67 2.97 -4.86 -1.97
CA LEU A 67 2.28 -4.88 -0.69
C LEU A 67 2.46 -6.28 -0.10
N PRO A 68 3.48 -6.51 0.75
CA PRO A 68 3.61 -7.79 1.43
C PRO A 68 2.43 -7.98 2.39
N PRO A 69 2.14 -9.21 2.85
CA PRO A 69 1.17 -9.40 3.93
C PRO A 69 1.59 -8.55 5.12
N ALA A 70 0.70 -7.65 5.57
CA ALA A 70 0.93 -6.96 6.82
C ALA A 70 1.03 -8.03 7.90
N LYS A 71 2.22 -8.18 8.50
CA LYS A 71 2.41 -9.08 9.64
C LYS A 71 1.28 -8.76 10.61
N PRO A 72 0.44 -9.73 11.01
CA PRO A 72 -0.64 -9.47 11.94
C PRO A 72 0.02 -8.77 13.11
N ALA A 73 -0.44 -7.55 13.42
CA ALA A 73 0.01 -6.83 14.59
C ALA A 73 -0.24 -7.80 15.74
N GLY A 74 0.82 -8.45 16.21
CA GLY A 74 0.75 -9.25 17.40
C GLY A 74 0.13 -8.33 18.43
N LYS A 75 -0.93 -8.79 19.09
CA LYS A 75 -1.16 -8.32 20.45
C LYS A 75 0.19 -8.51 21.14
N GLN A 76 0.88 -7.40 21.35
CA GLN A 76 2.10 -7.38 22.15
C GLN A 76 1.66 -7.94 23.50
N PRO A 77 2.25 -9.06 23.98
CA PRO A 77 1.98 -9.50 25.34
C PRO A 77 2.42 -8.42 26.34
#